data_AF-A0AA36IK39-F1
#
_entry.id   AF-A0AA36IK39-F1
#
_cell.length_a   1.000
_cell.length_b   1.000
_cell.length_c   1.000
_cell.angle_alpha   90.00
_cell.angle_beta   90.00
_cell.angle_gamma   90.00
#
_symmetry.space_group_name_H-M   'P 1'
#
loop_
_entity.id
_entity.type
_entity.pdbx_description
1 polymer ?
#
loop_
_entity_poly.entity_id
_entity_poly.type
_entity_poly.pdbx_seq_one_letter_code
_entity_poly.pdbx_strand_id
1 'polypeptide(L)'
;MELGGEVTWDSPADTSALQDYLVYLGSSSSRLQLGVLTANALAIPAETPKNAFDSVLVYTRSSLVEQTSPASLWLVDNEATVANISFMDMDLDKADLGGVITWTPAGADELVTQYAVYFAESLCEEEANETSDAYGENSTAAPLCNWLHIETVNSSNTSIQLPAETPLLNYTHLAVFTRSVLVEQRTPGQGPISDASASVGQLTFHDLDLDDSQLGGDIAWAPATGWASARVEAYHIYLAPDEAASQRQLLGRRSLGEEALAVPPETDMFAYSYITAFTSSSLAEQRPQYVVASALRKDVDAI
;
A
#
# COMPACT_ATOMS: atom_id res chain seq x y z
N MET A 1 24.51 -2.48 -6.61
CA MET A 1 24.32 -3.70 -7.43
C MET A 1 24.89 -4.88 -6.71
N GLU A 2 24.09 -5.93 -6.62
CA GLU A 2 24.40 -7.16 -5.92
C GLU A 2 24.05 -8.35 -6.80
N LEU A 3 24.48 -9.54 -6.39
CA LEU A 3 24.35 -10.78 -7.13
C LEU A 3 23.67 -11.81 -6.26
N GLY A 4 22.97 -12.73 -6.89
CA GLY A 4 22.39 -13.91 -6.27
C GLY A 4 21.98 -14.92 -7.34
N GLY A 5 21.88 -16.18 -6.95
CA GLY A 5 21.39 -17.26 -7.81
C GLY A 5 22.43 -18.35 -8.03
N GLU A 6 22.26 -19.11 -9.10
CA GLU A 6 23.12 -20.25 -9.42
C GLU A 6 23.83 -20.02 -10.76
N VAL A 7 25.16 -20.17 -10.75
CA VAL A 7 25.96 -20.21 -11.98
C VAL A 7 26.25 -21.67 -12.29
N THR A 8 25.87 -22.13 -13.49
CA THR A 8 26.16 -23.48 -13.97
C THR A 8 27.01 -23.43 -15.23
N TRP A 9 27.80 -24.48 -15.46
CA TRP A 9 28.64 -24.61 -16.65
C TRP A 9 28.82 -26.06 -17.06
N ASP A 10 28.99 -26.31 -18.36
CA ASP A 10 29.30 -27.64 -18.84
C ASP A 10 30.74 -28.05 -18.53
N SER A 11 30.95 -29.35 -18.32
CA SER A 11 32.29 -29.90 -18.18
C SER A 11 33.06 -29.81 -19.51
N PRO A 12 34.40 -29.64 -19.48
CA PRO A 12 35.23 -29.76 -20.66
C PRO A 12 35.08 -31.13 -21.32
N ALA A 13 35.32 -31.20 -22.64
CA ALA A 13 35.22 -32.45 -23.39
C ALA A 13 36.20 -33.54 -22.89
N ASP A 14 37.34 -33.16 -22.31
CA ASP A 14 38.29 -34.06 -21.68
C ASP A 14 38.48 -33.64 -20.20
N THR A 15 38.08 -34.53 -19.30
CA THR A 15 38.17 -34.34 -17.85
C THR A 15 39.29 -35.19 -17.22
N SER A 16 40.10 -35.89 -18.00
CA SER A 16 41.13 -36.81 -17.48
C SER A 16 42.19 -36.13 -16.62
N ALA A 17 42.46 -34.85 -16.88
CA ALA A 17 43.37 -34.01 -16.12
C ALA A 17 42.66 -32.98 -15.21
N LEU A 18 41.32 -32.96 -15.21
CA LEU A 18 40.53 -32.03 -14.41
C LEU A 18 40.53 -32.47 -12.96
N GLN A 19 41.00 -31.60 -12.07
CA GLN A 19 40.95 -31.81 -10.63
C GLN A 19 39.75 -31.08 -10.02
N ASP A 20 39.61 -29.79 -10.33
CA ASP A 20 38.53 -28.94 -9.85
C ASP A 20 38.37 -27.69 -10.74
N TYR A 21 37.36 -26.89 -10.42
CA TYR A 21 37.06 -25.60 -11.01
C TYR A 21 37.40 -24.49 -10.01
N LEU A 22 38.00 -23.42 -10.52
CA LEU A 22 38.21 -22.17 -9.79
C LEU A 22 37.26 -21.12 -10.35
N VAL A 23 36.37 -20.62 -9.48
CA VAL A 23 35.34 -19.66 -9.88
C VAL A 23 35.66 -18.30 -9.28
N TYR A 24 35.59 -17.26 -10.12
CA TYR A 24 35.90 -15.89 -9.74
C TYR A 24 34.81 -14.93 -10.22
N LEU A 25 34.66 -13.81 -9.52
CA LEU A 25 34.17 -12.58 -10.13
C LEU A 25 35.34 -11.90 -10.85
N GLY A 26 35.10 -11.46 -12.09
CA GLY A 26 36.10 -10.88 -12.99
C GLY A 26 35.77 -9.44 -13.38
N SER A 27 36.82 -8.68 -13.65
CA SER A 27 36.78 -7.42 -14.37
C SER A 27 37.92 -7.40 -15.39
N SER A 28 38.04 -6.33 -16.18
CA SER A 28 39.16 -6.14 -17.10
C SER A 28 40.57 -6.18 -16.45
N SER A 29 40.67 -5.95 -15.14
CA SER A 29 41.97 -5.80 -14.46
C SER A 29 42.10 -6.54 -13.12
N SER A 30 41.03 -7.17 -12.63
CA SER A 30 41.02 -7.82 -11.32
C SER A 30 40.13 -9.05 -11.32
N ARG A 31 40.38 -9.95 -10.37
CA ARG A 31 39.50 -11.09 -10.07
C ARG A 31 39.39 -11.30 -8.57
N LEU A 32 38.21 -11.72 -8.11
CA LEU A 32 37.93 -12.12 -6.73
C LEU A 32 37.47 -13.57 -6.72
N GLN A 33 38.17 -14.43 -5.99
CA GLN A 33 37.82 -15.85 -5.95
C GLN A 33 36.54 -16.05 -5.12
N LEU A 34 35.54 -16.70 -5.73
CA LEU A 34 34.32 -17.11 -5.06
C LEU A 34 34.46 -18.52 -4.45
N GLY A 35 35.19 -19.42 -5.11
CA GLY A 35 35.35 -20.77 -4.60
C GLY A 35 36.24 -21.70 -5.42
N VAL A 36 36.41 -22.91 -4.87
CA VAL A 36 37.02 -24.09 -5.52
C VAL A 36 36.00 -25.22 -5.45
N LEU A 37 35.64 -25.80 -6.59
CA LEU A 37 34.51 -26.73 -6.68
C LEU A 37 34.87 -27.92 -7.57
N THR A 38 34.40 -29.11 -7.22
CA THR A 38 34.44 -30.28 -8.13
C THR A 38 33.15 -30.42 -8.93
N ALA A 39 32.10 -29.70 -8.55
CA ALA A 39 30.81 -29.67 -9.24
C ALA A 39 30.77 -28.57 -10.33
N ASN A 40 29.81 -28.72 -11.24
CA ASN A 40 29.54 -27.84 -12.38
C ASN A 40 28.58 -26.69 -12.07
N ALA A 41 28.46 -26.34 -10.79
CA ALA A 41 27.54 -25.31 -10.32
C ALA A 41 28.12 -24.59 -9.09
N LEU A 42 27.84 -23.30 -8.98
CA LEU A 42 28.09 -22.48 -7.80
C LEU A 42 26.84 -21.70 -7.46
N ALA A 43 26.32 -21.92 -6.25
CA ALA A 43 25.34 -21.03 -5.64
C ALA A 43 26.04 -19.76 -5.13
N ILE A 44 25.63 -18.60 -5.65
CA ILE A 44 26.00 -17.29 -5.15
C ILE A 44 24.88 -16.85 -4.21
N PRO A 45 25.15 -16.65 -2.90
CA PRO A 45 24.16 -16.12 -1.97
C PRO A 45 23.56 -14.82 -2.49
N ALA A 46 22.27 -14.61 -2.24
CA ALA A 46 21.63 -13.32 -2.52
C ALA A 46 22.37 -12.17 -1.80
N GLU A 47 22.21 -10.96 -2.33
CA GLU A 47 22.86 -9.75 -1.80
C GLU A 47 24.41 -9.80 -1.82
N THR A 48 25.02 -10.65 -2.65
CA THR A 48 26.49 -10.68 -2.78
C THR A 48 26.98 -9.41 -3.49
N PRO A 49 27.86 -8.57 -2.88
CA PRO A 49 28.27 -7.32 -3.51
C PRO A 49 28.99 -7.52 -4.83
N LYS A 50 28.43 -6.97 -5.92
CA LYS A 50 29.03 -7.05 -7.27
C LYS A 50 30.35 -6.25 -7.36
N ASN A 51 30.46 -5.14 -6.63
CA ASN A 51 31.57 -4.19 -6.73
C ASN A 51 31.84 -3.77 -8.19
N ALA A 52 33.11 -3.69 -8.60
CA ALA A 52 33.53 -3.35 -9.95
C ALA A 52 33.63 -4.57 -10.89
N PHE A 53 33.15 -5.75 -10.48
CA PHE A 53 33.20 -6.96 -11.30
C PHE A 53 32.00 -7.02 -12.25
N ASP A 54 32.25 -7.45 -13.49
CA ASP A 54 31.27 -7.47 -14.58
C ASP A 54 31.01 -8.87 -15.15
N SER A 55 31.77 -9.87 -14.68
CA SER A 55 31.71 -11.22 -15.20
C SER A 55 31.95 -12.28 -14.13
N VAL A 56 31.44 -13.49 -14.37
CA VAL A 56 31.86 -14.70 -13.66
C VAL A 56 32.85 -15.45 -14.55
N LEU A 57 33.99 -15.82 -13.98
CA LEU A 57 35.06 -16.55 -14.66
C LEU A 57 35.18 -17.93 -14.06
N VAL A 58 35.10 -18.97 -14.89
CA VAL A 58 35.30 -20.36 -14.49
C VAL A 58 36.56 -20.89 -15.16
N TYR A 59 37.53 -21.29 -14.36
CA TYR A 59 38.77 -21.90 -14.81
C TYR A 59 38.78 -23.38 -14.44
N THR A 60 39.28 -24.20 -15.34
CA THR A 60 39.66 -25.58 -14.99
C THR A 60 41.04 -25.58 -14.34
N ARG A 61 41.26 -26.46 -13.36
CA ARG A 61 42.58 -26.67 -12.76
C ARG A 61 42.96 -28.14 -12.80
N SER A 62 44.22 -28.38 -13.13
CA SER A 62 44.87 -29.69 -13.04
C SER A 62 45.79 -29.75 -11.82
N SER A 63 46.40 -30.92 -11.58
CA SER A 63 47.42 -31.09 -10.54
C SER A 63 48.68 -30.23 -10.75
N LEU A 64 48.87 -29.66 -11.94
CA LEU A 64 50.02 -28.84 -12.27
C LEU A 64 49.70 -27.34 -12.23
N VAL A 65 48.58 -26.93 -12.84
CA VAL A 65 48.25 -25.51 -13.01
C VAL A 65 46.77 -25.27 -13.33
N GLU A 66 46.30 -24.05 -13.03
CA GLU A 66 45.06 -23.45 -13.53
C GLU A 66 45.19 -23.17 -15.05
N GLN A 67 44.09 -23.33 -15.79
CA GLN A 67 44.00 -22.92 -17.18
C GLN A 67 44.26 -21.41 -17.34
N THR A 68 44.83 -20.98 -18.47
CA THR A 68 45.10 -19.55 -18.70
C THR A 68 43.89 -18.75 -19.20
N SER A 69 42.90 -19.44 -19.78
CA SER A 69 41.72 -18.84 -20.40
C SER A 69 40.45 -19.40 -19.75
N PRO A 70 39.61 -18.57 -19.11
CA PRO A 70 38.37 -19.04 -18.50
C PRO A 70 37.23 -19.18 -19.50
N ALA A 71 36.20 -19.93 -19.11
CA ALA A 71 34.85 -19.65 -19.58
C ALA A 71 34.33 -18.42 -18.83
N SER A 72 33.74 -17.45 -19.54
CA SER A 72 33.27 -16.19 -18.95
C SER A 72 31.80 -15.97 -19.24
N LEU A 73 31.05 -15.55 -18.22
CA LEU A 73 29.66 -15.12 -18.32
C LEU A 73 29.55 -13.65 -17.89
N TRP A 74 28.95 -12.80 -18.72
CA TRP A 74 28.68 -11.41 -18.36
C TRP A 74 27.53 -11.32 -17.36
N LEU A 75 27.69 -10.49 -16.34
CA LEU A 75 26.68 -10.22 -15.33
C LEU A 75 25.68 -9.19 -15.87
N VAL A 76 24.41 -9.60 -15.96
CA VAL A 76 23.28 -8.72 -16.27
C VAL A 76 22.43 -8.61 -15.02
N ASP A 77 22.08 -7.38 -14.66
CA ASP A 77 21.16 -7.09 -13.57
C ASP A 77 19.74 -6.96 -14.14
N ASN A 78 18.76 -7.55 -13.46
CA ASN A 78 17.35 -7.43 -13.84
C ASN A 78 16.62 -6.67 -12.74
N GLU A 79 16.05 -5.52 -13.10
CA GLU A 79 15.24 -4.71 -12.22
C GLU A 79 13.77 -4.82 -12.64
N ALA A 80 12.90 -5.16 -11.68
CA ALA A 80 11.48 -5.42 -11.90
C ALA A 80 10.57 -4.37 -11.23
N THR A 81 11.02 -3.13 -11.09
CA THR A 81 10.32 -2.08 -10.33
C THR A 81 8.93 -1.79 -10.90
N VAL A 82 7.88 -1.90 -10.08
CA VAL A 82 6.51 -1.63 -10.50
C VAL A 82 6.29 -0.15 -10.82
N ALA A 83 5.30 0.14 -11.67
CA ALA A 83 4.94 1.49 -12.08
C ALA A 83 3.46 1.80 -11.83
N ASN A 84 3.05 3.05 -12.03
CA ASN A 84 1.66 3.51 -11.95
C ASN A 84 0.94 3.09 -10.66
N ILE A 85 1.61 3.22 -9.52
CA ILE A 85 0.96 2.98 -8.23
C ILE A 85 -0.13 4.03 -8.04
N SER A 86 -1.35 3.56 -7.80
CA SER A 86 -2.49 4.42 -7.54
C SER A 86 -3.28 3.92 -6.35
N PHE A 87 -3.84 4.86 -5.59
CA PHE A 87 -4.70 4.57 -4.46
C PHE A 87 -5.97 5.41 -4.55
N MET A 88 -7.10 4.73 -4.51
CA MET A 88 -8.42 5.37 -4.45
C MET A 88 -9.01 5.15 -3.07
N ASP A 89 -8.84 6.15 -2.23
CA ASP A 89 -9.40 6.22 -0.88
C ASP A 89 -10.93 6.44 -0.87
N MET A 90 -11.67 5.54 -0.27
CA MET A 90 -13.11 5.44 -0.32
C MET A 90 -13.73 5.48 1.08
N ASP A 91 -13.00 5.68 2.17
CA ASP A 91 -13.64 5.70 3.49
C ASP A 91 -14.37 7.02 3.82
N LEU A 92 -13.98 8.14 3.18
CA LEU A 92 -14.56 9.48 3.33
C LEU A 92 -14.27 10.17 4.68
N ASP A 93 -13.39 9.59 5.48
CA ASP A 93 -13.02 10.03 6.82
C ASP A 93 -11.64 10.70 6.80
N LYS A 94 -11.55 11.91 7.35
CA LYS A 94 -10.26 12.60 7.39
C LYS A 94 -9.26 11.79 8.20
N ALA A 95 -8.02 11.68 7.74
CA ALA A 95 -6.93 10.97 8.39
C ALA A 95 -7.15 9.46 8.60
N ASP A 96 -8.20 8.90 8.02
CA ASP A 96 -8.38 7.47 7.84
C ASP A 96 -8.22 7.16 6.35
N LEU A 97 -7.90 5.91 6.03
CA LEU A 97 -7.77 5.39 4.67
C LEU A 97 -8.59 4.10 4.51
N GLY A 98 -9.10 3.89 3.31
CA GLY A 98 -9.66 2.61 2.91
C GLY A 98 -9.92 2.54 1.42
N GLY A 99 -9.75 1.39 0.78
CA GLY A 99 -10.05 1.27 -0.65
C GLY A 99 -9.02 0.46 -1.42
N VAL A 100 -8.85 0.76 -2.70
CA VAL A 100 -8.06 -0.10 -3.59
C VAL A 100 -6.72 0.53 -3.90
N ILE A 101 -5.65 -0.20 -3.60
CA ILE A 101 -4.29 0.09 -4.06
C ILE A 101 -4.05 -0.75 -5.31
N THR A 102 -3.54 -0.15 -6.38
CA THR A 102 -3.22 -0.83 -7.64
C THR A 102 -1.85 -0.42 -8.16
N TRP A 103 -1.22 -1.28 -8.95
CA TRP A 103 0.06 -1.01 -9.62
C TRP A 103 0.17 -1.76 -10.96
N THR A 104 1.14 -1.38 -11.77
CA THR A 104 1.51 -2.04 -13.03
C THR A 104 2.82 -2.81 -12.85
N PRO A 105 2.85 -4.15 -13.04
CA PRO A 105 4.09 -4.93 -13.07
C PRO A 105 5.10 -4.42 -14.08
N ALA A 106 6.40 -4.61 -13.79
CA ALA A 106 7.48 -4.39 -14.74
C ALA A 106 7.49 -5.49 -15.82
N GLY A 107 6.62 -5.38 -16.82
CA GLY A 107 6.58 -6.32 -17.95
C GLY A 107 6.36 -7.78 -17.53
N ALA A 108 6.80 -8.71 -18.37
CA ALA A 108 6.76 -10.14 -18.11
C ALA A 108 8.08 -10.59 -17.46
N ASP A 109 8.30 -10.18 -16.21
CA ASP A 109 9.43 -10.68 -15.44
C ASP A 109 9.05 -12.00 -14.73
N GLU A 110 9.54 -13.11 -15.29
CA GLU A 110 9.35 -14.46 -14.74
C GLU A 110 10.02 -14.64 -13.37
N LEU A 111 10.89 -13.72 -12.94
CA LEU A 111 11.59 -13.75 -11.66
C LEU A 111 10.72 -13.22 -10.51
N VAL A 112 9.68 -12.43 -10.80
CA VAL A 112 8.80 -11.86 -9.78
C VAL A 112 7.80 -12.92 -9.30
N THR A 113 7.93 -13.32 -8.03
CA THR A 113 7.05 -14.29 -7.39
C THR A 113 5.97 -13.63 -6.54
N GLN A 114 6.29 -12.48 -5.93
CA GLN A 114 5.39 -11.75 -5.02
C GLN A 114 5.59 -10.24 -5.10
N TYR A 115 4.61 -9.51 -4.58
CA TYR A 115 4.69 -8.09 -4.27
C TYR A 115 4.44 -7.87 -2.79
N ALA A 116 5.25 -7.05 -2.13
CA ALA A 116 5.03 -6.61 -0.76
C ALA A 116 4.70 -5.12 -0.74
N VAL A 117 3.61 -4.76 -0.06
CA VAL A 117 3.04 -3.42 -0.05
C VAL A 117 3.15 -2.81 1.35
N TYR A 118 3.60 -1.57 1.41
CA TYR A 118 3.87 -0.84 2.65
C TYR A 118 3.33 0.58 2.58
N PHE A 119 2.97 1.13 3.74
CA PHE A 119 2.95 2.57 3.95
C PHE A 119 4.36 3.10 4.21
N ALA A 120 4.64 4.33 3.77
CA ALA A 120 5.92 5.01 3.95
C ALA A 120 5.73 6.49 4.33
N GLU A 121 6.56 7.00 5.23
CA GLU A 121 6.51 8.40 5.70
C GLU A 121 7.09 9.39 4.67
N SER A 122 7.99 8.92 3.80
CA SER A 122 8.65 9.73 2.78
C SER A 122 9.03 8.89 1.57
N LEU A 123 9.46 9.56 0.49
CA LEU A 123 10.13 8.87 -0.62
C LEU A 123 11.41 8.20 -0.12
N CYS A 124 11.58 6.94 -0.49
CA CYS A 124 12.81 6.19 -0.27
C CYS A 124 13.69 6.37 -1.50
N GLU A 125 14.82 7.05 -1.31
CA GLU A 125 15.81 7.24 -2.37
C GLU A 125 16.65 5.96 -2.55
N GLU A 126 17.10 5.74 -3.78
CA GLU A 126 17.79 4.52 -4.28
C GLU A 126 19.05 4.10 -3.50
N GLU A 127 19.60 4.98 -2.65
CA GLU A 127 20.81 4.69 -1.87
C GLU A 127 20.53 4.14 -0.46
N ALA A 128 19.26 4.03 -0.06
CA ALA A 128 18.87 3.37 1.18
C ALA A 128 19.12 1.86 1.04
N ASN A 129 20.19 1.38 1.66
CA ASN A 129 20.71 0.01 1.59
C ASN A 129 19.82 -1.03 2.33
N GLU A 130 18.50 -0.88 2.30
CA GLU A 130 17.55 -1.56 3.18
C GLU A 130 16.42 -2.20 2.35
N THR A 131 16.43 -3.53 2.25
CA THR A 131 15.23 -4.31 1.95
C THR A 131 14.48 -4.58 3.25
N SER A 132 13.18 -4.89 3.20
CA SER A 132 12.51 -5.39 4.41
C SER A 132 13.10 -6.73 4.87
N ASP A 133 13.67 -7.50 3.95
CA ASP A 133 14.37 -8.76 4.24
C ASP A 133 15.66 -8.57 5.05
N ALA A 134 16.31 -7.39 4.96
CA ALA A 134 17.46 -7.03 5.79
C ALA A 134 17.07 -6.71 7.24
N TYR A 135 15.80 -6.41 7.50
CA TYR A 135 15.24 -6.21 8.84
C TYR A 135 14.74 -7.54 9.41
N GLY A 136 15.66 -8.35 9.93
CA GLY A 136 15.29 -9.37 10.91
C GLY A 136 14.65 -8.71 12.15
N GLU A 137 13.76 -9.44 12.84
CA GLU A 137 12.97 -9.01 14.02
C GLU A 137 13.75 -8.30 15.17
N ASN A 138 15.08 -8.20 15.10
CA ASN A 138 15.97 -7.63 16.11
C ASN A 138 16.85 -6.45 15.62
N SER A 139 16.60 -5.88 14.44
CA SER A 139 17.32 -4.67 14.01
C SER A 139 16.88 -3.44 14.79
N THR A 140 17.83 -2.73 15.39
CA THR A 140 17.61 -1.47 16.15
C THR A 140 17.82 -0.21 15.32
N ALA A 141 18.15 -0.35 14.03
CA ALA A 141 18.07 0.78 13.12
C ALA A 141 16.56 1.11 12.92
N ALA A 142 16.20 2.37 12.74
CA ALA A 142 14.87 2.70 12.26
C ALA A 142 14.92 2.54 10.74
N PRO A 143 14.01 1.77 10.12
CA PRO A 143 14.04 1.60 8.67
C PRO A 143 13.98 2.97 8.02
N LEU A 144 14.84 3.20 7.03
CA LEU A 144 14.77 4.41 6.21
C LEU A 144 13.33 4.48 5.66
N CYS A 145 12.67 5.62 5.91
CA CYS A 145 11.25 5.90 5.60
C CYS A 145 10.15 5.31 6.53
N ASN A 146 10.50 4.69 7.66
CA ASN A 146 9.53 4.15 8.65
C ASN A 146 8.36 3.41 7.99
N TRP A 147 8.62 2.22 7.46
CA TRP A 147 7.58 1.47 6.77
C TRP A 147 6.63 0.75 7.73
N LEU A 148 5.36 0.70 7.33
CA LEU A 148 4.38 -0.21 7.89
C LEU A 148 3.92 -1.19 6.82
N HIS A 149 4.21 -2.47 7.03
CA HIS A 149 3.75 -3.54 6.15
C HIS A 149 2.22 -3.60 6.15
N ILE A 150 1.66 -3.66 4.95
CA ILE A 150 0.21 -3.81 4.74
C ILE A 150 -0.09 -5.27 4.39
N GLU A 151 0.46 -5.75 3.27
CA GLU A 151 0.18 -7.10 2.76
C GLU A 151 1.26 -7.56 1.78
N THR A 152 1.44 -8.88 1.65
CA THR A 152 2.23 -9.52 0.61
C THR A 152 1.34 -10.40 -0.25
N VAL A 153 1.37 -10.21 -1.57
CA VAL A 153 0.53 -10.94 -2.53
C VAL A 153 1.37 -11.62 -3.60
N ASN A 154 0.82 -12.64 -4.26
CA ASN A 154 1.50 -13.32 -5.37
C ASN A 154 1.63 -12.41 -6.60
N SER A 155 2.57 -12.71 -7.50
CA SER A 155 2.82 -11.90 -8.71
C SER A 155 1.65 -11.82 -9.70
N SER A 156 0.64 -12.69 -9.57
CA SER A 156 -0.63 -12.60 -10.30
C SER A 156 -1.54 -11.48 -9.82
N ASN A 157 -1.30 -10.94 -8.63
CA ASN A 157 -2.11 -9.89 -8.02
C ASN A 157 -1.44 -8.54 -8.26
N THR A 158 -2.20 -7.60 -8.81
CA THR A 158 -1.75 -6.22 -9.08
C THR A 158 -2.56 -5.19 -8.29
N SER A 159 -3.26 -5.65 -7.26
CA SER A 159 -4.06 -4.82 -6.38
C SER A 159 -4.27 -5.46 -5.01
N ILE A 160 -4.47 -4.62 -3.99
CA ILE A 160 -4.93 -5.01 -2.65
C ILE A 160 -6.08 -4.13 -2.19
N GLN A 161 -6.90 -4.68 -1.30
CA GLN A 161 -7.99 -3.97 -0.62
C GLN A 161 -7.51 -3.55 0.76
N LEU A 162 -7.38 -2.24 0.96
CA LEU A 162 -7.17 -1.66 2.27
C LEU A 162 -8.53 -1.60 2.99
N PRO A 163 -8.67 -2.20 4.18
CA PRO A 163 -9.89 -2.06 4.97
C PRO A 163 -10.20 -0.59 5.21
N ALA A 164 -11.49 -0.25 5.25
CA ALA A 164 -11.92 1.05 5.73
C ALA A 164 -11.31 1.34 7.10
N GLU A 165 -11.12 2.62 7.42
CA GLU A 165 -10.77 3.05 8.77
C GLU A 165 -9.34 2.69 9.17
N THR A 166 -8.47 2.55 8.17
CA THR A 166 -7.05 2.33 8.38
C THR A 166 -6.40 3.68 8.67
N PRO A 167 -5.81 3.91 9.85
CA PRO A 167 -5.27 5.23 10.19
C PRO A 167 -4.15 5.67 9.24
N LEU A 168 -4.24 6.89 8.69
CA LEU A 168 -3.21 7.49 7.82
C LEU A 168 -1.88 7.72 8.57
N LEU A 169 -1.96 8.08 9.86
CA LEU A 169 -0.82 8.49 10.69
C LEU A 169 0.03 9.56 10.00
N ASN A 170 1.34 9.35 9.88
CA ASN A 170 2.30 10.23 9.22
C ASN A 170 2.75 9.69 7.86
N TYR A 171 2.07 8.68 7.32
CA TYR A 171 2.40 8.11 6.02
C TYR A 171 1.94 9.03 4.90
N THR A 172 2.80 9.19 3.90
CA THR A 172 2.55 10.07 2.75
C THR A 172 2.63 9.32 1.42
N HIS A 173 3.19 8.11 1.43
CA HIS A 173 3.42 7.29 0.24
C HIS A 173 3.05 5.83 0.48
N LEU A 174 2.73 5.16 -0.62
CA LEU A 174 2.73 3.71 -0.74
C LEU A 174 4.01 3.27 -1.41
N ALA A 175 4.60 2.20 -0.89
CA ALA A 175 5.75 1.52 -1.48
C ALA A 175 5.36 0.09 -1.85
N VAL A 176 5.68 -0.31 -3.08
CA VAL A 176 5.46 -1.66 -3.57
C VAL A 176 6.79 -2.24 -4.01
N PHE A 177 7.22 -3.28 -3.32
CA PHE A 177 8.44 -4.02 -3.62
C PHE A 177 8.12 -5.27 -4.42
N THR A 178 8.94 -5.58 -5.41
CA THR A 178 8.92 -6.92 -6.02
C THR A 178 9.80 -7.88 -5.24
N ARG A 179 9.39 -9.14 -5.19
CA ARG A 179 10.12 -10.23 -4.55
C ARG A 179 10.36 -11.34 -5.55
N SER A 180 11.57 -11.89 -5.52
CA SER A 180 11.95 -13.09 -6.25
C SER A 180 11.94 -14.32 -5.34
N VAL A 181 12.33 -15.47 -5.87
CA VAL A 181 12.60 -16.67 -5.04
C VAL A 181 13.77 -16.49 -4.08
N LEU A 182 14.63 -15.49 -4.31
CA LEU A 182 15.81 -15.23 -3.50
C LEU A 182 15.50 -14.22 -2.39
N VAL A 183 15.12 -13.01 -2.81
CA VAL A 183 14.96 -11.83 -1.94
C VAL A 183 14.02 -10.81 -2.59
N GLU A 184 13.54 -9.89 -1.76
CA GLU A 184 12.93 -8.62 -2.14
C GLU A 184 13.93 -7.65 -2.81
N GLN A 185 13.45 -6.85 -3.76
CA GLN A 185 14.24 -5.77 -4.35
C GLN A 185 14.52 -4.66 -3.32
N ARG A 186 15.54 -3.84 -3.56
CA ARG A 186 15.88 -2.69 -2.69
C ARG A 186 15.13 -1.41 -3.02
N THR A 187 14.82 -1.21 -4.29
CA THR A 187 14.20 0.02 -4.77
C THR A 187 12.71 -0.24 -5.00
N PRO A 188 11.79 0.25 -4.16
CA PRO A 188 10.35 0.07 -4.40
C PRO A 188 9.86 0.99 -5.52
N GLY A 189 8.80 0.54 -6.19
CA GLY A 189 7.92 1.50 -6.86
C GLY A 189 7.18 2.30 -5.78
N GLN A 190 7.02 3.61 -5.97
CA GLN A 190 6.36 4.48 -4.99
C GLN A 190 5.26 5.34 -5.62
N GLY A 191 4.21 5.59 -4.84
CA GLY A 191 3.10 6.46 -5.23
C GLY A 191 2.58 7.28 -4.04
N PRO A 192 2.12 8.52 -4.25
CA PRO A 192 1.61 9.36 -3.16
C PRO A 192 0.26 8.84 -2.65
N ILE A 193 0.01 9.06 -1.37
CA ILE A 193 -1.30 8.86 -0.74
C ILE A 193 -2.09 10.18 -0.82
N SER A 194 -3.40 10.08 -1.03
CA SER A 194 -4.32 11.21 -0.94
C SER A 194 -5.56 10.78 -0.18
N ASP A 195 -5.63 11.24 1.06
CA ASP A 195 -6.78 11.10 1.96
C ASP A 195 -7.98 11.87 1.40
N ALA A 196 -9.08 11.16 1.21
CA ALA A 196 -10.33 11.68 0.72
C ALA A 196 -11.33 11.85 1.86
N SER A 197 -11.66 13.10 2.17
CA SER A 197 -12.74 13.42 3.10
C SER A 197 -13.86 14.17 2.39
N ALA A 198 -15.10 13.74 2.61
CA ALA A 198 -16.29 14.37 2.08
C ALA A 198 -17.35 14.44 3.18
N SER A 199 -17.93 15.61 3.42
CA SER A 199 -19.03 15.80 4.36
C SER A 199 -20.09 16.70 3.74
N VAL A 200 -21.34 16.52 4.13
CA VAL A 200 -22.42 17.43 3.75
C VAL A 200 -22.21 18.82 4.39
N GLY A 201 -22.70 19.85 3.72
CA GLY A 201 -22.74 21.22 4.26
C GLY A 201 -24.17 21.67 4.54
N GLN A 202 -24.33 22.82 5.20
CA GLN A 202 -25.61 23.55 5.31
C GLN A 202 -26.81 22.66 5.71
N LEU A 203 -26.65 21.75 6.66
CA LEU A 203 -27.77 20.95 7.15
C LEU A 203 -28.80 21.88 7.83
N THR A 204 -30.03 21.79 7.38
CA THR A 204 -31.17 22.56 7.90
C THR A 204 -32.32 21.62 8.16
N PHE A 205 -33.11 21.93 9.18
CA PHE A 205 -34.36 21.27 9.47
C PHE A 205 -35.41 22.33 9.78
N HIS A 206 -36.56 22.22 9.11
CA HIS A 206 -37.70 23.07 9.38
C HIS A 206 -38.82 22.23 10.00
N ASP A 207 -38.94 22.31 11.33
CA ASP A 207 -40.04 21.66 12.06
C ASP A 207 -41.35 22.39 11.77
N LEU A 208 -42.30 21.65 11.23
CA LEU A 208 -43.67 22.04 10.93
C LEU A 208 -44.66 21.38 11.89
N ASP A 209 -44.18 20.49 12.77
CA ASP A 209 -44.98 19.84 13.80
C ASP A 209 -45.15 20.76 15.01
N LEU A 210 -46.38 20.89 15.49
CA LEU A 210 -46.73 21.81 16.59
C LEU A 210 -46.68 21.12 17.95
N ASP A 211 -46.56 19.80 17.98
CA ASP A 211 -46.56 19.03 19.21
C ASP A 211 -45.18 19.02 19.84
N ASP A 212 -45.16 19.16 21.16
CA ASP A 212 -43.93 19.03 21.93
C ASP A 212 -43.44 17.59 21.84
N SER A 213 -42.12 17.39 21.71
CA SER A 213 -41.47 16.08 21.54
C SER A 213 -41.73 15.30 20.24
N GLN A 214 -42.45 15.86 19.27
CA GLN A 214 -42.62 15.27 17.94
C GLN A 214 -41.91 16.12 16.87
N LEU A 215 -41.59 15.48 15.75
CA LEU A 215 -40.98 16.05 14.57
C LEU A 215 -41.89 15.84 13.37
N GLY A 216 -41.87 16.81 12.46
CA GLY A 216 -42.48 16.68 11.14
C GLY A 216 -42.07 17.84 10.27
N GLY A 217 -41.60 17.60 9.04
CA GLY A 217 -41.10 18.67 8.19
C GLY A 217 -39.97 18.23 7.27
N ASP A 218 -39.16 19.17 6.81
CA ASP A 218 -38.15 18.91 5.79
C ASP A 218 -36.74 19.10 6.33
N ILE A 219 -35.90 18.09 6.10
CA ILE A 219 -34.44 18.14 6.28
C ILE A 219 -33.83 18.40 4.91
N ALA A 220 -32.93 19.37 4.82
CA ALA A 220 -32.18 19.65 3.59
C ALA A 220 -30.71 19.90 3.91
N TRP A 221 -29.82 19.53 2.98
CA TRP A 221 -28.38 19.76 3.09
C TRP A 221 -27.79 20.20 1.76
N ALA A 222 -26.59 20.77 1.80
CA ALA A 222 -25.75 20.94 0.64
C ALA A 222 -24.88 19.69 0.44
N PRO A 223 -24.70 19.22 -0.81
CA PRO A 223 -23.83 18.09 -1.10
C PRO A 223 -22.37 18.43 -0.77
N ALA A 224 -21.56 17.40 -0.54
CA ALA A 224 -20.13 17.59 -0.33
C ALA A 224 -19.47 18.30 -1.53
N THR A 225 -18.52 19.18 -1.26
CA THR A 225 -17.77 19.92 -2.29
C THR A 225 -16.33 19.45 -2.37
N GLY A 226 -15.68 19.61 -3.53
CA GLY A 226 -14.28 19.24 -3.73
C GLY A 226 -14.14 17.98 -4.59
N TRP A 227 -12.92 17.45 -4.70
CA TRP A 227 -12.65 16.29 -5.55
C TRP A 227 -13.13 14.97 -4.95
N ALA A 228 -13.19 14.86 -3.62
CA ALA A 228 -13.67 13.68 -2.91
C ALA A 228 -15.20 13.49 -3.03
N SER A 229 -15.95 14.52 -3.43
CA SER A 229 -17.41 14.42 -3.60
C SER A 229 -17.81 13.42 -4.69
N ALA A 230 -16.92 13.15 -5.64
CA ALA A 230 -17.13 12.12 -6.67
C ALA A 230 -17.13 10.69 -6.11
N ARG A 231 -16.71 10.50 -4.85
CA ARG A 231 -16.65 9.21 -4.15
C ARG A 231 -17.89 8.95 -3.27
N VAL A 232 -18.76 9.95 -3.14
CA VAL A 232 -20.01 9.85 -2.38
C VAL A 232 -21.08 9.19 -3.26
N GLU A 233 -21.67 8.12 -2.76
CA GLU A 233 -22.74 7.35 -3.44
C GLU A 233 -24.11 7.55 -2.77
N ALA A 234 -24.13 7.81 -1.46
CA ALA A 234 -25.35 8.00 -0.70
C ALA A 234 -25.17 8.95 0.49
N TYR A 235 -26.30 9.40 1.03
CA TYR A 235 -26.42 10.11 2.30
C TYR A 235 -27.26 9.31 3.29
N HIS A 236 -26.82 9.26 4.54
CA HIS A 236 -27.57 8.65 5.63
C HIS A 236 -27.87 9.70 6.71
N ILE A 237 -29.15 9.81 7.05
CA ILE A 237 -29.66 10.84 7.96
C ILE A 237 -30.13 10.15 9.23
N TYR A 238 -29.72 10.68 10.37
CA TYR A 238 -29.98 10.10 11.68
C TYR A 238 -30.52 11.12 12.67
N LEU A 239 -31.27 10.61 13.66
CA LEU A 239 -31.51 11.27 14.93
C LEU A 239 -30.42 10.87 15.94
N ALA A 240 -29.95 11.82 16.74
CA ALA A 240 -28.89 11.62 17.72
C ALA A 240 -29.12 12.44 19.01
N PRO A 241 -28.68 11.95 20.18
CA PRO A 241 -28.80 12.66 21.46
C PRO A 241 -27.73 13.74 21.61
N ASP A 242 -26.64 13.65 20.84
CA ASP A 242 -25.51 14.58 20.86
C ASP A 242 -24.97 14.85 19.45
N GLU A 243 -24.17 15.92 19.33
CA GLU A 243 -23.49 16.30 18.08
C GLU A 243 -22.49 15.23 17.59
N ALA A 244 -22.03 14.37 18.50
CA ALA A 244 -21.14 13.25 18.18
C ALA A 244 -21.90 12.02 17.64
N ALA A 245 -23.20 12.16 17.35
CA ALA A 245 -24.06 11.11 16.83
C ALA A 245 -23.99 9.78 17.60
N SER A 246 -23.84 9.85 18.93
CA SER A 246 -23.83 8.65 19.77
C SER A 246 -25.20 7.97 19.73
N GLN A 247 -25.27 6.63 19.77
CA GLN A 247 -26.56 5.90 19.80
C GLN A 247 -27.60 6.33 18.73
N ARG A 248 -27.10 6.78 17.57
CA ARG A 248 -27.92 7.36 16.51
C ARG A 248 -28.98 6.39 15.96
N GLN A 249 -30.15 6.91 15.61
CA GLN A 249 -31.23 6.17 14.96
C GLN A 249 -31.38 6.62 13.50
N LEU A 250 -31.34 5.66 12.57
CA LEU A 250 -31.49 5.95 11.15
C LEU A 250 -32.90 6.48 10.86
N LEU A 251 -32.97 7.67 10.30
CA LEU A 251 -34.21 8.30 9.85
C LEU A 251 -34.46 8.01 8.38
N GLY A 252 -33.42 8.03 7.55
CA GLY A 252 -33.56 7.75 6.12
C GLY A 252 -32.24 7.69 5.36
N ARG A 253 -32.31 7.12 4.15
CA ARG A 253 -31.20 7.09 3.19
C ARG A 253 -31.60 7.83 1.91
N ARG A 254 -30.64 8.50 1.29
CA ARG A 254 -30.81 9.23 0.04
C ARG A 254 -29.68 8.96 -0.93
N SER A 255 -30.01 8.91 -2.20
CA SER A 255 -29.02 8.80 -3.26
C SER A 255 -28.43 10.17 -3.58
N LEU A 256 -27.32 10.20 -4.31
CA LEU A 256 -26.81 11.45 -4.89
C LEU A 256 -27.89 12.12 -5.76
N GLY A 257 -28.09 13.44 -5.60
CA GLY A 257 -29.17 14.20 -6.25
C GLY A 257 -30.47 14.28 -5.44
N GLU A 258 -30.54 13.63 -4.28
CA GLU A 258 -31.67 13.72 -3.36
C GLU A 258 -31.26 14.41 -2.04
N GLU A 259 -30.87 15.68 -2.10
CA GLU A 259 -30.36 16.44 -0.95
C GLU A 259 -31.44 16.93 0.04
N ALA A 260 -32.54 16.18 0.14
CA ALA A 260 -33.61 16.44 1.08
C ALA A 260 -34.32 15.15 1.57
N LEU A 261 -34.79 15.19 2.81
CA LEU A 261 -35.56 14.13 3.45
C LEU A 261 -36.76 14.74 4.18
N ALA A 262 -37.96 14.40 3.73
CA ALA A 262 -39.19 14.69 4.46
C ALA A 262 -39.32 13.73 5.65
N VAL A 263 -39.51 14.30 6.83
CA VAL A 263 -39.84 13.62 8.08
C VAL A 263 -41.37 13.59 8.21
N PRO A 264 -41.99 12.40 8.29
CA PRO A 264 -43.43 12.31 8.50
C PRO A 264 -43.86 13.09 9.76
N PRO A 265 -45.05 13.71 9.76
CA PRO A 265 -45.60 14.29 10.99
C PRO A 265 -45.76 13.21 12.06
N GLU A 266 -45.82 13.63 13.33
CA GLU A 266 -45.95 12.72 14.48
C GLU A 266 -44.74 11.77 14.66
N THR A 267 -43.56 12.14 14.14
CA THR A 267 -42.34 11.34 14.35
C THR A 267 -41.80 11.62 15.75
N ASP A 268 -41.85 10.63 16.65
CA ASP A 268 -41.35 10.76 18.02
C ASP A 268 -39.85 11.12 18.06
N MET A 269 -39.51 12.20 18.74
CA MET A 269 -38.12 12.66 18.91
C MET A 269 -37.37 11.85 19.99
N PHE A 270 -38.09 11.18 20.90
CA PHE A 270 -37.53 10.47 22.07
C PHE A 270 -36.50 11.33 22.85
N ALA A 271 -35.32 10.77 23.13
CA ALA A 271 -34.21 11.46 23.79
C ALA A 271 -33.21 12.08 22.79
N TYR A 272 -33.57 12.14 21.51
CA TYR A 272 -32.72 12.71 20.48
C TYR A 272 -32.87 14.23 20.46
N SER A 273 -31.78 14.95 20.23
CA SER A 273 -31.76 16.41 20.18
C SER A 273 -31.18 16.94 18.87
N TYR A 274 -30.57 16.08 18.05
CA TYR A 274 -29.85 16.45 16.85
C TYR A 274 -30.30 15.61 15.66
N ILE A 275 -30.40 16.24 14.50
CA ILE A 275 -30.36 15.55 13.20
C ILE A 275 -28.93 15.65 12.68
N THR A 276 -28.37 14.53 12.23
CA THR A 276 -27.02 14.45 11.65
C THR A 276 -27.09 13.76 10.29
N ALA A 277 -26.25 14.19 9.35
CA ALA A 277 -26.20 13.62 8.00
C ALA A 277 -24.76 13.22 7.65
N PHE A 278 -24.62 12.02 7.09
CA PHE A 278 -23.36 11.38 6.76
C PHE A 278 -23.31 11.04 5.28
N THR A 279 -22.14 11.16 4.66
CA THR A 279 -21.87 10.62 3.33
C THR A 279 -21.42 9.17 3.42
N SER A 280 -21.76 8.37 2.42
CA SER A 280 -21.29 6.99 2.27
C SER A 280 -20.78 6.76 0.86
N SER A 281 -19.71 5.99 0.74
CA SER A 281 -19.20 5.45 -0.52
C SER A 281 -19.63 3.98 -0.68
N SER A 282 -19.10 3.31 -1.70
CA SER A 282 -19.17 1.85 -1.86
C SER A 282 -18.38 1.06 -0.82
N LEU A 283 -17.47 1.70 -0.07
CA LEU A 283 -16.67 1.04 0.95
C LEU A 283 -17.23 1.24 2.36
N ALA A 284 -17.50 2.49 2.76
CA ALA A 284 -17.90 2.83 4.12
C ALA A 284 -18.76 4.10 4.19
N GLU A 285 -19.43 4.27 5.33
CA GLU A 285 -20.06 5.51 5.76
C GLU A 285 -19.06 6.31 6.59
N GLN A 286 -19.03 7.62 6.40
CA GLN A 286 -18.25 8.55 7.22
C GLN A 286 -18.54 8.39 8.72
N ARG A 287 -17.50 8.48 9.56
CA ARG A 287 -17.62 8.41 11.02
C ARG A 287 -18.11 9.70 11.69
N PRO A 288 -18.76 9.56 12.86
CA PRO A 288 -19.23 10.69 13.68
C PRO A 288 -18.19 11.72 14.10
N GLN A 289 -16.92 11.35 14.18
CA GLN A 289 -15.85 12.25 14.61
C GLN A 289 -15.57 13.40 13.63
N TYR A 290 -16.15 13.36 12.43
CA TYR A 290 -16.01 14.39 11.37
C TYR A 290 -17.33 15.06 10.99
N VAL A 291 -18.38 14.95 11.82
CA VAL A 291 -19.68 15.59 11.58
C VAL A 291 -19.53 17.10 11.54
N VAL A 292 -19.88 17.71 10.40
CA VAL A 292 -19.76 19.16 10.18
C VAL A 292 -21.12 19.87 10.24
N ALA A 293 -22.22 19.13 10.38
CA ALA A 293 -23.55 19.72 10.38
C ALA A 293 -24.54 18.92 11.23
N SER A 294 -25.04 19.58 12.27
CA SER A 294 -26.19 19.13 13.06
C SER A 294 -27.29 20.18 12.98
N ALA A 295 -28.54 19.73 12.93
CA ALA A 295 -29.70 20.61 12.94
C ALA A 295 -30.73 20.11 13.96
N LEU A 296 -30.72 20.72 15.14
CA LEU A 296 -31.86 20.99 16.03
C LEU A 296 -31.33 21.37 17.43
N ARG A 297 -31.97 22.37 18.02
CA ARG A 297 -32.31 22.39 19.44
C ARG A 297 -33.74 22.93 19.46
N LYS A 298 -34.73 22.06 19.60
CA LYS A 298 -36.09 22.48 20.00
C LYS A 298 -35.92 22.89 21.46
N ASP A 299 -35.50 24.13 21.69
CA ASP A 299 -35.36 24.69 23.04
C ASP A 299 -36.73 24.60 23.69
N VAL A 300 -36.92 23.57 24.53
CA VAL A 300 -38.00 23.52 25.52
C VAL A 300 -37.60 24.44 26.67
N ASP A 301 -37.29 25.71 26.39
CA ASP A 301 -37.09 26.73 27.41
C ASP A 301 -38.40 27.51 27.60
N ALA A 302 -39.16 27.00 28.57
CA ALA A 302 -40.09 27.70 29.49
C ALA A 302 -41.20 28.60 28.91
N ILE A 303 -42.45 28.13 29.04
CA ILE A 303 -43.60 28.97 29.44
C ILE A 303 -44.28 28.34 30.66
#